data_AF-A0A950AUF7-F1
#
_entry.id   AF-A0A950AUF7-F1
#
_cell.length_a   1.000
_cell.length_b   1.000
_cell.length_c   1.000
_cell.angle_alpha   90.00
_cell.angle_beta   90.00
_cell.angle_gamma   90.00
#
_symmetry.space_group_name_H-M   'P 1'
#
loop_
_entity.id
_entity.type
_entity.pdbx_description
1 polymer ?
#
loop_
_entity_poly.entity_id
_entity_poly.type
_entity_poly.pdbx_seq_one_letter_code
_entity_poly.pdbx_strand_id
1 'polypeptide(L)'
;MASVDIHWMSTGDAARRLGVTVRTLYRLIDEGELPAYKFGRVIRLQQNEVDDFISHSRIEPGKLQHLYPDARRELSEAEHSLG
;
A
#
# COMPACT_ATOMS: atom_id res chain seq x y z
N MET A 1 -0.04 25.94 -17.75
CA MET A 1 0.02 24.53 -17.30
C MET A 1 0.90 24.52 -16.08
N ALA A 2 0.37 24.21 -14.89
CA ALA A 2 1.20 24.10 -13.70
C ALA A 2 2.19 22.96 -13.92
N SER A 3 3.49 23.24 -13.83
CA SER A 3 4.49 22.19 -13.75
C SER A 3 4.22 21.42 -12.45
N VAL A 4 3.98 20.12 -12.56
CA VAL A 4 3.98 19.25 -11.38
C VAL A 4 5.43 19.18 -10.92
N ASP A 5 5.75 19.91 -9.86
CA ASP A 5 7.08 19.87 -9.28
C ASP A 5 7.34 18.44 -8.77
N ILE A 6 8.42 17.84 -9.28
CA ILE A 6 8.80 16.48 -8.88
C ILE A 6 9.46 16.55 -7.51
N HIS A 7 8.82 15.96 -6.50
CA HIS A 7 9.39 15.83 -5.17
C HIS A 7 10.10 14.49 -5.00
N TRP A 8 11.43 14.53 -4.85
CA TRP A 8 12.26 13.34 -4.69
C TRP A 8 12.43 12.94 -3.22
N MET A 9 12.20 11.67 -2.94
CA MET A 9 12.41 11.04 -1.63
C MET A 9 13.66 10.16 -1.62
N SER A 10 14.34 10.09 -0.48
CA SER A 10 15.30 9.00 -0.23
C SER A 10 14.55 7.69 0.05
N THR A 11 15.22 6.54 -0.08
CA THR A 11 14.65 5.25 0.33
C THR A 11 14.27 5.23 1.81
N GLY A 12 15.02 5.92 2.67
CA GLY A 12 14.70 6.05 4.10
C GLY A 12 13.42 6.85 4.35
N ASP A 13 13.24 7.98 3.65
CA ASP A 13 12.02 8.79 3.76
C ASP A 13 10.79 8.05 3.22
N ALA A 14 10.93 7.38 2.07
CA ALA A 14 9.85 6.62 1.46
C ALA A 14 9.42 5.44 2.37
N ALA A 15 10.38 4.69 2.92
CA ALA A 15 10.08 3.60 3.84
C ALA A 15 9.33 4.09 5.10
N ARG A 16 9.77 5.22 5.68
CA ARG A 16 9.07 5.86 6.80
C ARG A 16 7.65 6.28 6.43
N ARG A 17 7.46 6.90 5.26
CA ARG A 17 6.14 7.35 4.79
C ARG A 17 5.17 6.17 4.60
N LEU A 18 5.66 5.05 4.08
CA LEU A 18 4.88 3.82 3.92
C LEU A 18 4.66 3.05 5.23
N GLY A 19 5.36 3.41 6.31
CA GLY A 19 5.31 2.66 7.57
C GLY A 19 5.97 1.27 7.49
N VAL A 20 6.94 1.08 6.59
CA VAL A 20 7.63 -0.21 6.38
C VAL A 20 9.13 -0.09 6.63
N THR A 21 9.81 -1.24 6.73
CA THR A 21 11.28 -1.25 6.77
C THR A 21 11.88 -0.95 5.39
N VAL A 22 13.12 -0.44 5.34
CA VAL A 22 13.85 -0.25 4.07
C VAL A 22 14.04 -1.57 3.33
N ARG A 23 14.17 -2.69 4.04
CA ARG A 23 14.22 -4.04 3.44
C ARG A 23 12.91 -4.36 2.71
N THR A 24 11.76 -4.07 3.32
CA THR A 24 10.45 -4.26 2.68
C THR A 24 10.31 -3.33 1.49
N LEU A 25 10.72 -2.07 1.59
CA LEU A 25 10.71 -1.13 0.47
C LEU A 25 11.51 -1.66 -0.73
N TYR A 26 12.73 -2.16 -0.51
CA TYR A 26 13.53 -2.74 -1.60
C TYR A 26 12.87 -3.96 -2.22
N ARG A 27 12.19 -4.80 -1.42
CA ARG A 27 11.42 -5.93 -1.95
C ARG A 27 10.30 -5.47 -2.88
N LEU A 28 9.53 -4.45 -2.48
CA LEU A 28 8.46 -3.88 -3.33
C LEU A 28 9.02 -3.31 -4.65
N ILE A 29 10.20 -2.69 -4.60
CA ILE A 29 10.89 -2.19 -5.80
C ILE A 29 11.34 -3.35 -6.69
N ASP A 30 11.93 -4.40 -6.11
CA ASP A 30 12.43 -5.58 -6.82
C ASP A 30 11.30 -6.40 -7.46
N GLU A 31 10.15 -6.49 -6.78
CA GLU A 31 8.91 -7.10 -7.28
C GLU A 31 8.19 -6.24 -8.33
N GLY A 32 8.66 -5.00 -8.56
CA GLY A 32 8.07 -4.06 -9.53
C GLY A 32 6.77 -3.40 -9.06
N GLU A 33 6.40 -3.55 -7.79
CA GLU A 33 5.17 -2.96 -7.23
C GLU A 33 5.32 -1.46 -6.96
N LEU A 34 6.54 -1.00 -6.65
CA LEU A 34 6.82 0.40 -6.34
C LEU A 34 7.93 0.96 -7.26
N PRO A 35 7.62 1.96 -8.10
CA PRO A 35 8.62 2.61 -8.95
C PRO A 35 9.75 3.25 -8.15
N ALA A 36 10.99 3.10 -8.64
CA ALA A 36 12.16 3.77 -8.10
C ALA A 36 13.18 4.06 -9.21
N TYR A 37 13.98 5.10 -9.00
CA TYR A 37 14.90 5.65 -9.98
C TYR A 37 16.32 5.60 -9.43
N LYS A 38 17.23 5.00 -10.19
CA LYS A 38 18.64 4.91 -9.83
C LYS A 38 19.42 6.05 -10.51
N PHE A 39 19.95 6.95 -9.71
CA PHE A 39 20.85 8.01 -10.16
C PHE A 39 22.27 7.71 -9.65
N GLY A 40 23.07 7.07 -10.49
CA GLY A 40 24.40 6.59 -10.09
C GLY A 40 24.32 5.55 -8.97
N ARG A 41 24.77 5.94 -7.77
CA ARG A 41 24.77 5.07 -6.57
C ARG A 41 23.56 5.26 -5.67
N VAL A 42 22.72 6.26 -5.91
CA VAL A 42 21.55 6.54 -5.07
C VAL A 42 20.26 6.08 -5.74
N ILE A 43 19.34 5.57 -4.92
CA ILE A 43 17.98 5.25 -5.33
C ILE A 43 17.07 6.34 -4.77
N ARG A 44 16.19 6.86 -5.62
CA ARG A 44 15.21 7.89 -5.32
C ARG A 44 13.83 7.42 -5.74
N LEU A 45 12.81 7.89 -5.04
CA LEU A 45 11.40 7.67 -5.38
C LEU A 45 10.74 9.02 -5.56
N GLN A 46 9.78 9.14 -6.48
CA GLN A 46 8.95 10.35 -6.53
C GLN A 46 7.84 10.23 -5.50
N GLN A 47 7.56 11.32 -4.77
CA GLN A 47 6.56 11.29 -3.71
C GLN A 47 5.16 10.94 -4.24
N ASN A 48 4.78 11.44 -5.42
CA ASN A 48 3.48 11.16 -6.02
C ASN A 48 3.30 9.66 -6.31
N GLU A 49 4.32 8.95 -6.80
CA GLU A 49 4.22 7.50 -7.05
C GLU A 49 4.16 6.70 -5.75
N VAL A 50 4.82 7.17 -4.69
CA VAL A 50 4.68 6.59 -3.34
C VAL A 50 3.25 6.81 -2.81
N ASP A 51 2.67 7.99 -3.03
CA ASP A 51 1.30 8.32 -2.63
C ASP A 51 0.25 7.53 -3.44
N ASP A 52 0.51 7.31 -4.73
CA ASP A 52 -0.29 6.44 -5.58
C ASP A 52 -0.22 5.00 -5.07
N PHE A 53 0.97 4.49 -4.74
CA PHE A 53 1.12 3.15 -4.16
C PHE A 53 0.33 2.99 -2.86
N ILE A 54 0.35 3.99 -1.96
CA ILE A 54 -0.49 3.99 -0.74
C ILE A 54 -1.97 3.88 -1.09
N SER A 55 -2.41 4.66 -2.06
CA SER A 55 -3.81 4.69 -2.49
C SER A 55 -4.28 3.34 -3.04
N HIS A 56 -3.45 2.68 -3.85
CA HIS A 56 -3.74 1.35 -4.41
C HIS A 56 -3.59 0.21 -3.39
N SER A 57 -2.78 0.41 -2.35
CA SER A 57 -2.59 -0.58 -1.28
C SER A 57 -3.72 -0.60 -0.25
N ARG A 58 -4.70 0.31 -0.38
CA ARG A 58 -5.83 0.40 0.56
C ARG A 58 -6.71 -0.84 0.49
N ILE A 59 -6.85 -1.51 1.63
CA ILE A 59 -7.78 -2.63 1.78
C ILE A 59 -9.18 -2.06 1.95
N GLU A 60 -10.05 -2.33 0.98
CA GLU A 60 -11.45 -1.89 1.04
C GLU A 60 -12.27 -2.69 2.08
N PRO A 61 -13.29 -2.06 2.71
CA PRO A 61 -14.20 -2.76 3.60
C PRO A 61 -14.74 -4.05 2.98
N GLY A 62 -14.74 -5.13 3.76
CA GLY A 62 -15.22 -6.44 3.32
C GLY A 62 -14.18 -7.31 2.58
N LYS A 63 -13.07 -6.77 2.09
CA LYS A 63 -12.03 -7.58 1.41
C LYS A 63 -11.35 -8.61 2.32
N LEU A 64 -11.39 -8.39 3.63
CA LEU A 64 -10.84 -9.31 4.64
C LEU A 64 -11.86 -10.30 5.22
N GLN A 65 -13.10 -10.36 4.72
CA GLN A 65 -14.12 -11.29 5.25
C GLN A 65 -13.67 -12.76 5.21
N HIS A 66 -12.85 -13.13 4.22
CA HIS A 66 -12.29 -14.48 4.12
C HIS A 66 -11.35 -14.86 5.27
N LEU A 67 -10.81 -13.88 6.02
CA LEU A 67 -10.00 -14.11 7.22
C LEU A 67 -10.86 -14.39 8.46
N TYR A 68 -12.17 -14.13 8.40
CA TYR A 68 -13.12 -14.35 9.49
C TYR A 68 -14.30 -15.22 9.01
N PRO A 69 -14.05 -16.50 8.67
CA PRO A 69 -15.07 -17.38 8.10
C PRO A 69 -16.27 -17.61 9.04
N ASP A 70 -16.07 -17.58 10.35
CA ASP A 70 -17.13 -17.87 11.33
C ASP A 70 -18.10 -16.69 11.54
N ALA A 71 -17.68 -15.44 11.30
CA ALA A 71 -18.56 -14.28 11.35
C ALA A 71 -19.69 -14.33 10.31
N ARG A 72 -19.50 -15.12 9.23
CA ARG A 72 -20.50 -15.33 8.18
C ARG A 72 -21.64 -16.26 8.64
N ARG A 73 -21.37 -17.20 9.56
CA ARG A 73 -22.41 -18.05 10.15
C ARG A 73 -23.30 -17.26 11.11
N GLU A 74 -22.69 -16.47 11.99
CA GLU A 74 -23.42 -15.70 13.01
C GLU A 74 -24.41 -14.69 12.40
N LEU A 75 -24.06 -14.04 11.29
CA LEU A 75 -24.98 -13.16 10.56
C LEU A 75 -26.15 -13.93 9.93
N SER A 76 -25.89 -15.10 9.34
CA SER A 76 -26.94 -15.94 8.73
C SER A 76 -27.87 -16.59 9.76
N GLU A 77 -27.34 -16.94 10.94
CA GLU A 77 -28.09 -17.53 12.05
C GLU A 77 -28.95 -16.47 12.75
N ALA A 78 -28.46 -15.23 12.86
CA ALA A 78 -29.23 -14.11 13.39
C ALA A 78 -30.40 -13.70 12.47
N GLU A 79 -30.19 -13.68 11.15
CA GLU A 79 -31.25 -13.39 10.16
C GLU A 79 -32.32 -14.49 10.12
N HIS A 80 -31.94 -15.76 10.28
CA HIS A 80 -32.89 -16.88 10.31
C HIS A 80 -33.67 -17.03 11.63
N SER A 81 -33.20 -16.45 12.73
CA SER A 81 -33.85 -16.53 14.05
C SER A 81 -34.86 -15.39 14.30
N LEU A 82 -34.91 -14.40 13.40
CA LEU A 82 -35.82 -13.24 13.46
C LEU A 82 -37.03 -13.37 12.50
N GLY A 83 -37.17 -14.50 11.79
CA GLY A 83 -38.32 -14.83 10.93
C GLY A 83 -39.07 -16.04 11.45
#